data_AF-A0A8I2BRG3-F1
#
_entry.id   AF-A0A8I2BRG3-F1
#
_cell.length_a   1.000
_cell.length_b   1.000
_cell.length_c   1.000
_cell.angle_alpha   90.00
_cell.angle_beta   90.00
_cell.angle_gamma   90.00
#
_symmetry.space_group_name_H-M   'P 1'
#
loop_
_entity.id
_entity.type
_entity.pdbx_description
1 polymer ?
#
loop_
_entity_poly.entity_id
_entity_poly.type
_entity_poly.pdbx_seq_one_letter_code
_entity_poly.pdbx_strand_id
1 'polypeptide(L)'
;MAAKIKNFVPCDGWYYTATGSREEPIVFKLAGWATLEDEGTVVGMISASDVTTDDNVARLATPPPIRGRYLPEELLTDEQKAAAKRG
;
A
#
# COMPACT_ATOMS: atom_id res chain seq x y z
N MET A 1 9.19 10.57 21.58
CA MET A 1 10.34 9.93 20.92
C MET A 1 9.91 9.65 19.48
N ALA A 2 10.73 9.97 18.47
CA ALA A 2 10.35 9.68 17.07
C ALA A 2 10.43 8.17 16.82
N ALA A 3 9.37 7.57 16.30
CA ALA A 3 9.31 6.15 16.03
C ALA A 3 10.33 5.77 14.94
N LYS A 4 11.12 4.71 15.19
CA LYS A 4 12.16 4.23 14.25
C LYS A 4 11.66 3.02 13.47
N ILE A 5 11.93 3.01 12.16
CA ILE A 5 11.71 1.84 11.32
C ILE A 5 12.74 0.78 11.69
N LYS A 6 12.27 -0.43 12.02
CA LYS A 6 13.11 -1.56 12.39
C LYS A 6 13.37 -2.50 11.21
N ASN A 7 12.33 -2.88 10.49
CA ASN A 7 12.41 -3.87 9.41
C ASN A 7 11.62 -3.44 8.18
N PHE A 8 12.06 -3.95 7.03
CA PHE A 8 11.30 -3.99 5.79
C PHE A 8 10.96 -5.46 5.48
N VAL A 9 9.67 -5.76 5.30
CA VAL A 9 9.19 -7.12 5.02
C VAL A 9 8.56 -7.15 3.63
N PRO A 10 9.04 -7.99 2.69
CA PRO A 10 8.43 -8.16 1.37
C PRO A 10 6.96 -8.61 1.47
N CYS A 11 6.10 -8.14 0.56
CA CYS A 11 4.64 -8.39 0.60
C CYS A 11 4.09 -8.87 -0.75
N ASP A 12 4.73 -9.87 -1.34
CA ASP A 12 4.24 -10.40 -2.62
C ASP A 12 2.77 -10.84 -2.49
N GLY A 13 1.94 -10.40 -3.44
CA GLY A 13 0.50 -10.67 -3.46
C GLY A 13 -0.36 -9.80 -2.52
N TRP A 14 0.21 -8.77 -1.88
CA TRP A 14 -0.55 -7.85 -1.03
C TRP A 14 -0.89 -6.52 -1.70
N TYR A 15 -2.05 -5.99 -1.32
CA TYR A 15 -2.60 -4.77 -1.87
C TYR A 15 -3.15 -3.86 -0.76
N TYR A 16 -3.01 -2.55 -0.97
CA TYR A 16 -3.80 -1.56 -0.27
C TYR A 16 -5.02 -1.22 -1.11
N THR A 17 -6.21 -1.19 -0.50
CA THR A 17 -7.41 -0.72 -1.16
C THR A 17 -8.18 0.29 -0.31
N ALA A 18 -8.71 1.31 -0.98
CA ALA A 18 -9.58 2.32 -0.41
C ALA A 18 -10.68 2.70 -1.41
N THR A 19 -11.71 3.38 -0.93
CA THR A 19 -12.73 3.99 -1.76
C THR A 19 -12.38 5.45 -2.00
N GLY A 20 -12.31 5.85 -3.27
CA GLY A 20 -12.08 7.22 -3.69
C GLY A 20 -13.27 8.13 -3.45
N SER A 21 -13.09 9.43 -3.71
CA SER A 21 -14.13 10.43 -3.49
C SER A 21 -15.30 10.34 -4.46
N ARG A 22 -15.17 9.58 -5.56
CA ARG A 22 -16.22 9.31 -6.54
C ARG A 22 -16.69 7.84 -6.48
N GLU A 23 -16.55 7.21 -5.31
CA GLU A 23 -16.89 5.80 -5.06
C GLU A 23 -16.10 4.78 -5.89
N GLU A 24 -15.01 5.21 -6.53
CA GLU A 24 -14.14 4.34 -7.30
C GLU A 24 -13.18 3.55 -6.41
N PRO A 25 -12.85 2.29 -6.74
CA PRO A 25 -11.85 1.54 -6.02
C PRO A 25 -10.44 2.08 -6.34
N ILE A 26 -9.73 2.52 -5.30
CA ILE A 26 -8.30 2.80 -5.33
C ILE A 26 -7.59 1.54 -4.88
N VAL A 27 -6.63 1.05 -5.67
CA VAL A 27 -5.87 -0.16 -5.37
C VAL A 27 -4.40 0.05 -5.72
N PHE A 28 -3.51 -0.22 -4.76
CA PHE A 28 -2.07 -0.18 -4.95
C PHE A 28 -1.45 -1.52 -4.61
N LYS A 29 -0.58 -2.02 -5.49
CA LYS A 29 0.25 -3.19 -5.20
C LYS A 29 1.35 -2.80 -4.21
N LEU A 30 1.53 -3.62 -3.19
CA LEU A 30 2.55 -3.43 -2.15
C LEU A 30 3.79 -4.25 -2.49
N ALA A 31 4.96 -3.63 -2.36
CA ALA A 31 6.26 -4.28 -2.41
C ALA A 31 6.80 -4.61 -1.02
N GLY A 32 6.46 -3.81 -0.01
CA GLY A 32 7.04 -3.92 1.33
C GLY A 32 6.26 -3.18 2.43
N TRP A 33 6.29 -3.73 3.65
CA TRP A 33 5.87 -3.04 4.87
C TRP A 33 7.10 -2.51 5.62
N ALA A 34 7.01 -1.31 6.16
CA ALA A 34 7.91 -0.86 7.23
C ALA A 34 7.25 -1.14 8.59
N THR A 35 7.96 -1.80 9.52
CA THR A 35 7.47 -2.03 10.89
C THR A 35 8.26 -1.20 11.90
N LEU A 36 7.58 -0.63 12.90
CA LEU A 36 8.24 0.08 14.01
C LEU A 36 8.86 -0.85 15.04
N GLU A 37 9.86 -0.32 15.74
CA GLU A 37 10.64 -1.03 16.74
C GLU A 37 9.84 -1.50 17.96
N ASP A 38 8.84 -0.71 18.35
CA ASP A 38 8.21 -0.82 19.67
C ASP A 38 6.93 -1.67 19.68
N GLU A 39 6.31 -1.91 18.52
CA GLU A 39 4.99 -2.56 18.46
C GLU A 39 4.80 -3.51 17.27
N GLY A 40 5.76 -3.62 16.35
CA GLY A 40 5.54 -4.34 15.08
C GLY A 40 4.48 -3.68 14.19
N THR A 41 4.00 -2.50 14.57
CA THR A 41 3.00 -1.69 13.85
C THR A 41 3.53 -1.34 12.47
N VAL A 42 2.74 -1.67 11.45
CA VAL A 42 2.97 -1.31 10.04
C VAL A 42 2.80 0.19 9.88
N VAL A 43 3.83 0.89 9.39
CA VAL A 43 3.86 2.37 9.34
C VAL A 43 4.07 2.99 7.97
N GLY A 44 4.28 2.18 6.93
CA GLY A 44 4.44 2.72 5.59
C GLY A 44 4.31 1.65 4.54
N MET A 45 3.78 2.09 3.39
CA MET A 45 3.65 1.29 2.18
C MET A 45 4.86 1.58 1.29
N ILE A 46 5.51 0.56 0.77
CA ILE A 46 6.35 0.72 -0.42
C ILE A 46 5.50 0.22 -1.58
N SER A 47 5.08 1.11 -2.48
CA SER A 47 4.38 0.69 -3.70
C SER A 47 5.37 -0.04 -4.62
N ALA A 48 4.89 -1.02 -5.39
CA ALA A 48 5.73 -1.72 -6.38
C ALA A 48 6.14 -0.81 -7.55
N SER A 49 5.33 0.22 -7.81
CA SER A 49 5.54 1.28 -8.78
C SER A 49 4.85 2.53 -8.22
N ASP A 50 5.48 3.69 -8.36
CA ASP A 50 4.84 4.97 -8.04
C ASP A 50 4.60 5.76 -9.32
N VAL A 51 3.44 5.52 -9.94
CA VAL A 51 2.98 6.24 -11.13
C VAL A 51 2.66 7.71 -10.86
N THR A 52 2.66 8.14 -9.59
CA THR A 52 2.48 9.55 -9.21
C THR A 52 3.80 10.33 -9.22
N THR A 53 4.91 9.63 -9.47
CA THR A 53 6.25 10.22 -9.54
C THR A 53 6.84 10.03 -10.93
N ASP A 54 7.28 11.13 -11.56
CA ASP A 54 7.84 11.12 -12.92
C ASP A 54 9.13 10.30 -13.05
N ASP A 55 9.73 9.90 -11.92
CA ASP A 55 10.97 9.10 -11.87
C ASP A 55 10.72 7.59 -11.69
N ASN A 56 9.46 7.13 -11.56
CA ASN A 56 9.09 5.72 -11.31
C ASN A 56 9.78 5.12 -10.07
N VAL A 57 10.21 5.94 -9.11
CA VAL A 57 10.91 5.47 -7.91
C VAL A 57 9.89 5.09 -6.86
N ALA A 58 9.88 3.82 -6.45
CA ALA A 58 9.08 3.35 -5.32
C ALA A 58 9.51 4.07 -4.03
N ARG A 59 8.61 4.90 -3.47
CA ARG A 59 8.85 5.64 -2.23
C ARG A 59 8.05 5.04 -1.09
N LEU A 60 8.57 5.19 0.13
CA LEU A 60 7.80 4.90 1.34
C LEU A 60 6.69 5.95 1.44
N ALA A 61 5.48 5.56 1.05
CA ALA A 61 4.30 6.38 1.21
C ALA A 61 3.73 6.15 2.61
N THR A 62 3.49 7.24 3.33
CA THR A 62 2.59 7.21 4.48
C THR A 62 1.23 6.71 3.97
N PRO A 63 0.56 5.76 4.66
CA PRO A 63 -0.75 5.30 4.24
C PRO A 63 -1.64 6.52 3.97
N PRO A 64 -2.35 6.58 2.82
CA PRO A 64 -3.21 7.70 2.51
C PRO A 64 -4.12 7.99 3.69
N PRO A 65 -4.43 9.26 4.03
CA PRO A 65 -5.33 9.61 5.12
C PRO A 65 -6.80 9.27 4.81
N ILE A 66 -7.01 8.26 3.96
CA ILE A 66 -8.29 7.71 3.55
C ILE A 66 -8.41 6.38 4.28
N ARG A 67 -9.57 6.08 4.89
CA ARG A 67 -9.79 4.79 5.57
C ARG A 67 -9.74 3.64 4.55
N GLY A 68 -8.57 3.04 4.39
CA GLY A 68 -8.35 1.85 3.57
C GLY A 68 -8.11 0.59 4.40
N ARG A 69 -7.90 -0.52 3.69
CA ARG A 69 -7.57 -1.83 4.28
C ARG A 69 -6.51 -2.55 3.45
N TYR A 70 -5.77 -3.42 4.12
CA TYR A 70 -4.77 -4.28 3.53
C TYR A 70 -5.34 -5.67 3.32
N LEU A 71 -5.22 -6.19 2.10
CA LEU A 71 -5.78 -7.49 1.74
C LEU A 71 -4.80 -8.26 0.84
N PRO A 72 -4.71 -9.58 1.00
CA PRO A 72 -4.07 -10.44 0.01
C PRO A 72 -4.94 -10.52 -1.26
N GLU A 73 -4.33 -10.84 -2.41
CA GLU A 73 -4.94 -10.80 -3.74
C GLU A 73 -6.25 -11.60 -3.83
N GLU A 74 -6.34 -12.75 -3.16
CA GLU A 74 -7.51 -13.61 -3.16
C GLU A 74 -8.75 -12.97 -2.52
N LEU A 75 -8.57 -11.96 -1.66
CA LEU A 75 -9.66 -11.23 -1.00
C LEU A 75 -10.08 -9.96 -1.75
N LEU A 76 -9.44 -9.62 -2.88
CA LEU A 76 -9.89 -8.53 -3.73
C LEU A 76 -11.17 -8.91 -4.50
N THR A 77 -12.09 -7.94 -4.60
CA THR A 77 -13.23 -8.04 -5.53
C THR A 77 -12.75 -7.97 -6.98
N ASP A 78 -13.59 -8.42 -7.93
CA ASP A 78 -13.25 -8.36 -9.35
C ASP A 78 -13.01 -6.92 -9.83
N GLU A 79 -13.76 -5.96 -9.29
CA GLU A 79 -13.59 -4.54 -9.58
C GLU A 79 -12.23 -4.02 -9.08
N GLN A 80 -11.81 -4.45 -7.89
CA GLN A 80 -10.51 -4.11 -7.31
C GLN A 80 -9.37 -4.77 -8.09
N LYS A 81 -9.53 -6.03 -8.54
CA LYS A 81 -8.56 -6.70 -9.42
C LYS A 81 -8.41 -5.98 -10.76
N ALA A 82 -9.51 -5.49 -11.33
CA ALA A 82 -9.48 -4.68 -12.54
C ALA A 82 -8.81 -3.31 -12.31
N ALA A 83 -9.01 -2.69 -11.14
CA ALA A 83 -8.29 -1.47 -10.75
C ALA A 83 -6.78 -1.70 -10.59
N ALA A 84 -6.37 -2.81 -9.97
CA ALA A 84 -4.97 -3.17 -9.76
C ALA A 84 -4.18 -3.38 -11.06
N LYS A 85 -4.84 -3.70 -12.17
CA LYS A 85 -4.20 -3.84 -13.49
C LYS A 85 -4.00 -2.51 -14.21
N ARG A 86 -4.61 -1.42 -13.72
CA ARG A 86 -4.59 -0.09 -14.36
C ARG A 86 -3.50 0.84 -13.82
N GLY A 87 -2.91 0.54 -12.66
CA GLY A 87 -1.79 1.26 -12.05
C GLY A 87 -0.56 0.37 -11.91
#